data_AF-A0A5C6E716-F1
#
_entry.id   AF-A0A5C6E716-F1
#
_cell.length_a   1.000
_cell.length_b   1.000
_cell.length_c   1.000
_cell.angle_alpha   90.00
_cell.angle_beta   90.00
_cell.angle_gamma   90.00
#
_symmetry.space_group_name_H-M   'P 1'
#
loop_
_entity.id
_entity.type
_entity.pdbx_description
1 polymer ?
#
loop_
_entity_poly.entity_id
_entity_poly.type
_entity_poly.pdbx_seq_one_letter_code
_entity_poly.pdbx_strand_id
1 'polypeptide(L)'
;MHVEFPQEIISGSARLSLWQAEATGAVESKGGKAIWSTVVHSDEPVIRYELAATGDLAATRFVYIAEEARNPRAVRAKIERQPVNPPAVHKRFEDGVQTSVHNLFAGGQTAVAWYQSVAEGRTRVWLSVIHSYPGLDAEEIAANAVRKAASANQAEWIDQHRQWWHDYYQTSFLSTGDPYWDAFYWIQQYKLASATRAEKWIIDNQGPWLQPTAWNALWWNLNVPLSHSGFATANRRGMGSAIGRRLDLCRDQLAMNVAEEYRHDAYAIGRSSSGWDLAGHAGQPGTGRPPMDAKIGHECGNLLWALHNVDLGYRDWQIRICATECSIPCWFGR
;
A
#
# COMPACT_ATOMS: atom_id res chain seq x y z
N MET A 1 -12.23 4.47 -9.56
CA MET A 1 -13.35 5.43 -9.49
C MET A 1 -13.00 6.61 -10.38
N HIS A 2 -13.81 6.89 -11.39
CA HIS A 2 -13.66 8.02 -12.31
C HIS A 2 -14.64 9.13 -11.95
N VAL A 3 -14.29 10.35 -12.33
CA VAL A 3 -15.19 11.51 -12.30
C VAL A 3 -15.56 11.83 -13.74
N GLU A 4 -16.84 11.71 -14.07
CA GLU A 4 -17.37 12.06 -15.39
C GLU A 4 -17.91 13.49 -15.36
N PHE A 5 -17.31 14.36 -16.18
CA PHE A 5 -17.77 15.72 -16.38
C PHE A 5 -18.74 15.79 -17.57
N PRO A 6 -19.89 16.47 -17.43
CA PRO A 6 -20.87 16.59 -18.52
C PRO A 6 -20.43 17.55 -19.64
N GLN A 7 -19.36 18.32 -19.41
CA GLN A 7 -18.84 19.33 -20.33
C GLN A 7 -17.31 19.23 -20.41
N GLU A 8 -16.76 19.84 -21.46
CA GLU A 8 -15.31 19.99 -21.63
C GLU A 8 -14.72 20.85 -20.50
N ILE A 9 -13.63 20.35 -19.90
CA ILE A 9 -12.88 21.06 -18.88
C ILE A 9 -11.82 21.93 -19.57
N ILE A 10 -11.86 23.24 -19.31
CA ILE A 10 -10.97 24.22 -19.93
C ILE A 10 -9.83 24.64 -19.01
N SER A 11 -9.99 24.46 -17.69
CA SER A 11 -8.96 24.78 -16.70
C SER A 11 -9.10 23.92 -15.45
N GLY A 12 -8.01 23.81 -14.69
CA GLY A 12 -8.02 23.13 -13.40
C GLY A 12 -6.85 23.54 -12.52
N SER A 13 -7.04 23.39 -11.22
CA SER A 13 -6.02 23.56 -10.19
C SER A 13 -6.12 22.43 -9.18
N ALA A 14 -4.98 22.02 -8.64
CA ALA A 14 -4.90 21.02 -7.59
C ALA A 14 -3.75 21.36 -6.64
N ARG A 15 -3.93 21.04 -5.36
CA ARG A 15 -2.92 21.20 -4.32
C ARG A 15 -3.01 20.04 -3.34
N LEU A 16 -1.86 19.48 -3.00
CA LEU A 16 -1.70 18.59 -1.86
C LEU A 16 -1.17 19.39 -0.67
N SER A 17 -1.92 19.43 0.43
CA SER A 17 -1.42 19.91 1.70
C SER A 17 -0.63 18.79 2.36
N LEU A 18 0.70 18.92 2.46
CA LEU A 18 1.50 17.91 3.14
C LEU A 18 1.12 17.81 4.62
N TRP A 19 0.93 18.95 5.29
CA TRP A 19 0.58 19.03 6.70
C TRP A 19 -0.74 18.35 7.04
N GLN A 20 -1.76 18.50 6.19
CA GLN A 20 -3.07 17.88 6.39
C GLN A 20 -3.22 16.54 5.68
N ALA A 21 -2.29 16.17 4.78
CA ALA A 21 -2.41 15.06 3.83
C ALA A 21 -3.73 15.02 3.04
N GLU A 22 -4.26 16.21 2.74
CA GLU A 22 -5.48 16.41 1.96
C GLU A 22 -5.15 17.00 0.59
N ALA A 23 -5.76 16.45 -0.45
CA ALA A 23 -5.71 17.04 -1.78
C ALA A 23 -7.01 17.78 -2.08
N THR A 24 -6.88 19.01 -2.59
CA THR A 24 -8.00 19.87 -2.96
C THR A 24 -7.78 20.42 -4.35
N GLY A 25 -8.86 20.75 -5.05
CA GLY A 25 -8.75 21.41 -6.34
C GLY A 25 -10.05 21.97 -6.85
N ALA A 26 -9.94 22.58 -8.02
CA ALA A 26 -11.09 23.04 -8.79
C ALA A 26 -10.87 22.73 -10.26
N VAL A 27 -11.95 22.45 -10.98
CA VAL A 27 -11.98 22.38 -12.43
C VAL A 27 -13.10 23.28 -12.95
N GLU A 28 -12.89 23.86 -14.12
CA GLU A 28 -13.82 24.82 -14.72
C GLU A 28 -14.10 24.44 -16.17
N SER A 29 -15.33 24.71 -16.58
CA SER A 29 -15.82 24.66 -17.95
C SER A 29 -16.16 26.09 -18.41
N LYS A 30 -16.79 26.23 -19.58
CA LYS A 30 -17.25 27.55 -20.05
C LYS A 30 -18.35 28.15 -19.18
N GLY A 31 -19.23 27.32 -18.60
CA GLY A 31 -20.42 27.77 -17.87
C GLY A 31 -20.57 27.16 -16.48
N GLY A 32 -19.51 26.57 -15.91
CA GLY A 32 -19.59 25.83 -14.66
C GLY A 32 -18.25 25.66 -13.95
N LYS A 33 -18.35 25.27 -12.68
CA LYS A 33 -17.20 25.04 -11.80
C LYS A 33 -17.46 23.85 -10.91
N ALA A 34 -16.44 23.02 -10.70
CA ALA A 34 -16.47 21.94 -9.73
C ALA A 34 -15.28 22.08 -8.77
N ILE A 35 -15.57 22.13 -7.47
CA ILE A 35 -14.58 22.17 -6.39
C ILE A 35 -14.58 20.80 -5.73
N TRP A 36 -13.39 20.26 -5.47
CA TRP A 36 -13.23 18.94 -4.91
C TRP A 36 -12.19 18.89 -3.80
N SER A 37 -12.35 17.91 -2.91
CA SER A 37 -11.35 17.53 -1.92
C SER A 37 -11.30 16.02 -1.76
N THR A 38 -10.15 15.49 -1.37
CA THR A 38 -9.97 14.07 -1.08
C THR A 38 -8.94 13.83 0.00
N VAL A 39 -9.16 12.74 0.73
CA VAL A 39 -8.29 12.25 1.79
C VAL A 39 -8.27 10.72 1.77
N VAL A 40 -7.10 10.15 2.04
CA VAL A 40 -6.96 8.74 2.45
C VAL A 40 -6.79 8.75 3.96
N HIS A 41 -7.76 8.23 4.69
CA HIS A 41 -7.76 8.33 6.15
C HIS A 41 -6.50 7.66 6.73
N SER A 42 -5.95 8.24 7.80
CA SER A 42 -4.68 7.76 8.38
C SER A 42 -4.86 6.38 9.00
N ASP A 43 -5.96 6.18 9.71
CA ASP A 43 -6.16 5.00 10.57
C ASP A 43 -7.27 4.08 10.09
N GLU A 44 -8.02 4.50 9.08
CA GLU A 44 -9.12 3.71 8.51
C GLU A 44 -8.83 3.43 7.04
N PRO A 45 -9.13 2.23 6.51
CA PRO A 45 -8.85 1.87 5.13
C PRO A 45 -9.91 2.47 4.18
N VAL A 46 -10.14 3.79 4.28
CA VAL A 46 -11.17 4.51 3.55
C VAL A 46 -10.59 5.77 2.91
N ILE A 47 -10.87 5.91 1.63
CA ILE A 47 -10.67 7.12 0.85
C ILE A 47 -12.00 7.88 0.82
N ARG A 48 -11.97 9.18 1.12
CA ARG A 48 -13.14 10.05 0.96
C ARG A 48 -12.89 11.05 -0.16
N TYR A 49 -13.90 11.26 -1.00
CA TYR A 49 -13.98 12.35 -1.97
C TYR A 49 -15.19 13.22 -1.66
N GLU A 50 -15.04 14.54 -1.72
CA GLU A 50 -16.15 15.50 -1.72
C GLU A 50 -16.06 16.34 -2.99
N LEU A 51 -17.20 16.57 -3.63
CA LEU A 51 -17.34 17.33 -4.87
C LEU A 51 -18.58 18.23 -4.79
N ALA A 52 -18.41 19.51 -5.07
CA ALA A 52 -19.48 20.47 -5.27
C ALA A 52 -19.37 21.06 -6.68
N ALA A 53 -20.38 20.87 -7.52
CA ALA A 53 -20.37 21.32 -8.90
C ALA A 53 -21.57 22.24 -9.20
N THR A 54 -21.33 23.29 -9.99
CA THR A 54 -22.32 24.31 -10.33
C THR A 54 -22.33 24.60 -11.83
N GLY A 55 -23.40 25.27 -12.29
CA GLY A 55 -23.56 25.63 -13.70
C GLY A 55 -23.69 24.40 -14.59
N ASP A 56 -23.05 24.43 -15.75
CA ASP A 56 -23.07 23.32 -16.70
C ASP A 56 -22.32 22.05 -16.21
N LEU A 57 -21.59 22.13 -15.08
CA LEU A 57 -20.95 21.01 -14.40
C LEU A 57 -21.82 20.37 -13.31
N ALA A 58 -23.03 20.86 -13.05
CA ALA A 58 -23.88 20.36 -11.96
C ALA A 58 -24.22 18.85 -12.04
N ALA A 59 -24.16 18.27 -13.24
CA ALA A 59 -24.39 16.84 -13.50
C ALA A 59 -23.13 15.96 -13.38
N THR A 60 -22.00 16.48 -12.87
CA THR A 60 -20.79 15.67 -12.62
C THR A 60 -21.09 14.51 -11.68
N ARG A 61 -20.60 13.32 -12.02
CA ARG A 61 -20.85 12.09 -11.26
C ARG A 61 -19.61 11.24 -11.11
N PHE A 62 -19.62 10.41 -10.07
CA PHE A 62 -18.61 9.37 -9.86
C PHE A 62 -19.08 8.06 -10.48
N VAL A 63 -18.18 7.38 -11.20
CA VAL A 63 -18.45 6.08 -11.83
C VAL A 63 -17.32 5.13 -11.48
N TYR A 64 -17.66 3.96 -10.93
CA TYR A 64 -16.67 2.91 -10.70
C TYR A 64 -16.50 2.09 -11.97
N ILE A 65 -15.24 1.94 -12.39
CA ILE A 65 -14.84 1.07 -13.49
C ILE A 65 -13.85 0.07 -12.90
N ALA A 66 -14.18 -1.22 -13.00
CA ALA A 66 -13.31 -2.29 -12.54
C ALA A 66 -12.17 -2.46 -13.54
N GLU A 67 -10.94 -2.50 -13.04
CA GLU A 67 -9.77 -2.88 -13.83
C GLU A 67 -9.70 -4.40 -13.93
N GLU A 68 -9.19 -4.93 -15.04
CA GLU A 68 -8.95 -6.37 -15.16
C GLU A 68 -7.85 -6.81 -14.17
N ALA A 69 -8.08 -7.90 -13.45
CA ALA A 69 -7.11 -8.46 -12.50
C ALA A 69 -5.97 -9.20 -13.23
N ARG A 70 -5.17 -8.46 -13.99
CA ARG A 70 -4.06 -8.98 -14.81
C ARG A 70 -2.72 -8.60 -14.22
N ASN A 71 -1.75 -9.51 -14.32
CA ASN A 71 -0.40 -9.25 -13.87
C ASN A 71 0.34 -8.38 -14.91
N PRO A 72 0.72 -7.12 -14.61
CA PRO A 72 1.30 -6.22 -15.59
C PRO A 72 2.62 -6.71 -16.18
N ARG A 73 3.44 -7.43 -15.39
CA ARG A 73 4.68 -8.06 -15.88
C ARG A 73 4.39 -9.16 -16.90
N ALA A 74 3.39 -10.00 -16.65
CA ALA A 74 2.99 -11.08 -17.54
C ALA A 74 2.41 -10.54 -18.86
N VAL A 75 1.57 -9.49 -18.79
CA VAL A 75 1.02 -8.80 -19.97
C VAL A 75 2.15 -8.22 -20.81
N ARG A 76 3.08 -7.48 -20.20
CA ARG A 76 4.24 -6.90 -20.90
C ARG A 76 5.12 -7.97 -21.55
N ALA A 77 5.30 -9.11 -20.90
CA ALA A 77 6.10 -10.22 -21.40
C ALA A 77 5.33 -11.13 -22.39
N LYS A 78 4.05 -10.84 -22.68
CA LYS A 78 3.16 -11.65 -23.54
C LYS A 78 3.03 -13.12 -23.09
N ILE A 79 3.07 -13.34 -21.78
CA ILE A 79 2.97 -14.66 -21.13
C ILE A 79 1.93 -14.60 -20.02
N GLU A 80 0.71 -14.25 -20.39
CA GLU A 80 -0.38 -14.11 -19.43
C GLU A 80 -0.64 -15.40 -18.66
N ARG A 81 -0.93 -15.25 -17.36
CA ARG A 81 -1.14 -16.39 -16.47
C ARG A 81 -2.40 -17.13 -16.90
N GLN A 82 -2.29 -18.45 -16.97
CA GLN A 82 -3.40 -19.34 -17.25
C GLN A 82 -3.64 -20.30 -16.09
N PRO A 83 -4.90 -20.48 -15.66
CA PRO A 83 -6.08 -19.74 -16.14
C PRO A 83 -6.06 -18.27 -15.66
N VAL A 84 -6.78 -17.42 -16.39
CA VAL A 84 -6.95 -16.01 -16.05
C VAL A 84 -7.81 -15.87 -14.79
N ASN A 85 -7.64 -14.75 -14.07
CA ASN A 85 -8.56 -14.41 -12.99
C ASN A 85 -9.97 -14.12 -13.57
N PRO A 86 -11.05 -14.53 -12.89
CA PRO A 86 -12.40 -14.21 -13.32
C PRO A 86 -12.67 -12.69 -13.33
N PRO A 87 -13.64 -12.22 -14.15
CA PRO A 87 -14.10 -10.83 -14.11
C PRO A 87 -14.63 -10.41 -12.74
N ALA A 88 -14.66 -9.10 -12.50
CA ALA A 88 -15.22 -8.55 -11.28
C ALA A 88 -16.72 -8.86 -11.16
N VAL A 89 -17.18 -9.19 -9.96
CA VAL A 89 -18.61 -9.33 -9.64
C VAL A 89 -19.07 -8.08 -8.91
N HIS A 90 -20.14 -7.44 -9.40
CA HIS A 90 -20.71 -6.24 -8.81
C HIS A 90 -21.95 -6.57 -7.98
N LYS A 91 -22.08 -5.92 -6.82
CA LYS A 91 -23.30 -5.98 -6.00
C LYS A 91 -23.68 -4.59 -5.51
N ARG A 92 -24.97 -4.43 -5.22
CA ARG A 92 -25.52 -3.26 -4.52
C ARG A 92 -26.36 -3.77 -3.35
N PHE A 93 -26.02 -3.31 -2.16
CA PHE A 93 -26.74 -3.61 -0.92
C PHE A 93 -27.93 -2.66 -0.73
N GLU A 94 -28.88 -3.04 0.11
CA GLU A 94 -30.10 -2.27 0.39
C GLU A 94 -29.80 -0.90 1.02
N ASP A 95 -28.73 -0.82 1.82
CA ASP A 95 -28.22 0.43 2.43
C ASP A 95 -27.54 1.38 1.43
N GLY A 96 -27.44 0.99 0.15
CA GLY A 96 -26.84 1.77 -0.92
C GLY A 96 -25.33 1.57 -1.09
N VAL A 97 -24.67 0.79 -0.23
CA VAL A 97 -23.27 0.38 -0.45
C VAL A 97 -23.19 -0.47 -1.72
N GLN A 98 -22.14 -0.26 -2.50
CA GLN A 98 -21.85 -1.02 -3.70
C GLN A 98 -20.48 -1.68 -3.59
N THR A 99 -20.33 -2.86 -4.19
CA THR A 99 -19.07 -3.60 -4.21
C THR A 99 -18.70 -4.04 -5.63
N SER A 100 -17.40 -4.19 -5.85
CA SER A 100 -16.81 -4.88 -7.00
C SER A 100 -15.74 -5.83 -6.47
N VAL A 101 -15.93 -7.12 -6.69
CA VAL A 101 -15.09 -8.18 -6.11
C VAL A 101 -14.39 -8.97 -7.21
N HIS A 102 -13.06 -9.02 -7.14
CA HIS A 102 -12.23 -9.90 -7.95
C HIS A 102 -11.79 -11.09 -7.10
N ASN A 103 -12.35 -12.26 -7.38
CA ASN A 103 -11.79 -13.53 -6.89
C ASN A 103 -10.53 -13.85 -7.70
N LEU A 104 -9.48 -14.31 -7.03
CA LEU A 104 -8.23 -14.66 -7.70
C LEU A 104 -8.15 -16.17 -7.90
N PHE A 105 -7.63 -16.59 -9.05
CA PHE A 105 -7.50 -18.02 -9.35
C PHE A 105 -6.58 -18.74 -8.35
N ALA A 106 -5.53 -18.06 -7.87
CA ALA A 106 -4.61 -18.61 -6.88
C ALA A 106 -5.19 -18.66 -5.45
N GLY A 107 -6.48 -18.32 -5.27
CA GLY A 107 -7.12 -18.13 -3.97
C GLY A 107 -7.06 -16.67 -3.50
N GLY A 108 -7.90 -16.33 -2.52
CA GLY A 108 -8.09 -14.97 -2.04
C GLY A 108 -8.96 -14.09 -2.95
N GLN A 109 -9.17 -12.86 -2.51
CA GLN A 109 -9.98 -11.88 -3.24
C GLN A 109 -9.51 -10.44 -3.01
N THR A 110 -9.77 -9.57 -3.99
CA THR A 110 -9.67 -8.11 -3.85
C THR A 110 -11.05 -7.52 -4.02
N ALA A 111 -11.50 -6.74 -3.04
CA ALA A 111 -12.79 -6.07 -3.07
C ALA A 111 -12.62 -4.56 -3.01
N VAL A 112 -13.38 -3.86 -3.85
CA VAL A 112 -13.63 -2.43 -3.71
C VAL A 112 -15.06 -2.25 -3.24
N ALA A 113 -15.25 -1.51 -2.15
CA ALA A 113 -16.57 -1.08 -1.69
C ALA A 113 -16.66 0.45 -1.79
N TRP A 114 -17.84 0.98 -2.11
CA TRP A 114 -18.07 2.41 -2.05
C TRP A 114 -19.53 2.76 -1.70
N TYR A 115 -19.70 3.93 -1.11
CA TYR A 115 -20.99 4.54 -0.84
C TYR A 115 -20.97 5.99 -1.30
N GLN A 116 -22.07 6.44 -1.92
CA GLN A 116 -22.22 7.80 -2.41
C GLN A 116 -23.45 8.45 -1.78
N SER A 117 -23.25 9.62 -1.19
CA SER A 117 -24.32 10.48 -0.67
C SER A 117 -24.35 11.81 -1.41
N VAL A 118 -25.54 12.33 -1.69
CA VAL A 118 -25.74 13.68 -2.23
C VAL A 118 -26.54 14.48 -1.23
N ALA A 119 -25.96 15.55 -0.68
CA ALA A 119 -26.61 16.42 0.29
C ALA A 119 -26.10 17.87 0.12
N GLU A 120 -27.00 18.85 0.25
CA GLU A 120 -26.65 20.29 0.21
C GLU A 120 -25.82 20.71 -1.03
N GLY A 121 -26.13 20.12 -2.20
CA GLY A 121 -25.39 20.40 -3.44
C GLY A 121 -23.97 19.82 -3.49
N ARG A 122 -23.62 18.91 -2.57
CA ARG A 122 -22.34 18.20 -2.53
C ARG A 122 -22.53 16.70 -2.67
N THR A 123 -21.68 16.10 -3.47
CA THR A 123 -21.53 14.64 -3.57
C THR A 123 -20.35 14.21 -2.74
N ARG A 124 -20.57 13.30 -1.79
CA ARG A 124 -19.52 12.63 -1.03
C ARG A 124 -19.46 11.17 -1.41
N VAL A 125 -18.24 10.65 -1.58
CA VAL A 125 -17.96 9.24 -1.82
C VAL A 125 -16.99 8.74 -0.77
N TRP A 126 -17.34 7.64 -0.10
CA TRP A 126 -16.42 6.85 0.72
C TRP A 126 -16.11 5.57 -0.04
N LEU A 127 -14.83 5.21 -0.12
CA LEU A 127 -14.34 4.07 -0.90
C LEU A 127 -13.29 3.31 -0.10
N SER A 128 -13.38 1.99 -0.07
CA SER A 128 -12.38 1.12 0.54
C SER A 128 -11.90 0.09 -0.47
N VAL A 129 -10.61 -0.23 -0.42
CA VAL A 129 -9.99 -1.29 -1.21
C VAL A 129 -9.31 -2.25 -0.24
N ILE A 130 -9.77 -3.49 -0.21
CA ILE A 130 -9.24 -4.53 0.67
C ILE A 130 -8.83 -5.72 -0.17
N HIS A 131 -7.71 -6.34 0.20
CA HIS A 131 -7.27 -7.61 -0.33
C HIS A 131 -7.12 -8.60 0.82
N SER A 132 -7.67 -9.80 0.65
CA SER A 132 -7.55 -10.90 1.60
C SER A 132 -6.94 -12.12 0.91
N TYR A 133 -5.94 -12.71 1.55
CA TYR A 133 -5.33 -13.95 1.10
C TYR A 133 -4.84 -14.75 2.32
N PRO A 134 -5.10 -16.08 2.37
CA PRO A 134 -5.91 -16.87 1.42
C PRO A 134 -7.43 -16.69 1.61
N GLY A 135 -7.86 -15.90 2.60
CA GLY A 135 -9.27 -15.69 2.95
C GLY A 135 -10.12 -14.98 1.89
N LEU A 136 -11.44 -15.10 2.02
CA LEU A 136 -12.46 -14.53 1.12
C LEU A 136 -13.35 -13.50 1.82
N ASP A 137 -12.79 -12.73 2.75
CA ASP A 137 -13.49 -11.77 3.62
C ASP A 137 -13.29 -10.30 3.22
N ALA A 138 -12.44 -9.98 2.22
CA ALA A 138 -12.26 -8.60 1.73
C ALA A 138 -13.57 -7.82 1.42
N GLU A 139 -14.61 -8.45 0.83
CA GLU A 139 -15.88 -7.78 0.53
C GLU A 139 -16.55 -7.25 1.80
N GLU A 140 -16.65 -8.11 2.83
CA GLU A 140 -17.24 -7.77 4.10
C GLU A 140 -16.43 -6.67 4.80
N ILE A 141 -15.11 -6.82 4.86
CA ILE A 141 -14.21 -5.84 5.49
C ILE A 141 -14.32 -4.48 4.79
N ALA A 142 -14.28 -4.45 3.46
CA ALA A 142 -14.38 -3.21 2.69
C ALA A 142 -15.74 -2.53 2.86
N ALA A 143 -16.84 -3.29 2.78
CA ALA A 143 -18.19 -2.77 2.96
C ALA A 143 -18.39 -2.20 4.38
N ASN A 144 -17.92 -2.91 5.41
CA ASN A 144 -18.02 -2.46 6.79
C ASN A 144 -17.17 -1.20 7.06
N ALA A 145 -15.96 -1.11 6.47
CA ALA A 145 -15.14 0.09 6.56
C ALA A 145 -15.86 1.32 5.97
N VAL A 146 -16.48 1.17 4.79
CA VAL A 146 -17.26 2.23 4.14
C VAL A 146 -18.48 2.63 4.98
N ARG A 147 -19.25 1.67 5.51
CA ARG A 147 -20.41 1.95 6.37
C ARG A 147 -20.01 2.73 7.62
N LYS A 148 -18.95 2.29 8.29
CA LYS A 148 -18.43 2.93 9.49
C LYS A 148 -18.03 4.38 9.19
N ALA A 149 -17.23 4.60 8.14
CA ALA A 149 -16.77 5.94 7.78
C ALA A 149 -17.91 6.86 7.31
N ALA A 150 -18.89 6.34 6.57
CA ALA A 150 -20.02 7.13 6.08
C ALA A 150 -21.02 7.52 7.19
N SER A 151 -21.15 6.70 8.24
CA SER A 151 -22.02 6.97 9.41
C SER A 151 -21.35 7.80 10.51
N ALA A 152 -20.03 7.98 10.46
CA ALA A 152 -19.28 8.76 11.43
C ALA A 152 -19.60 10.27 11.36
N ASN A 153 -19.34 11.00 12.45
CA ASN A 153 -19.28 12.46 12.42
C ASN A 153 -18.12 12.89 11.50
N GLN A 154 -18.46 13.51 10.38
CA GLN A 154 -17.49 13.81 9.33
C GLN A 154 -16.46 14.88 9.69
N ALA A 155 -16.75 15.76 10.66
CA ALA A 155 -15.78 16.73 11.16
C ALA A 155 -14.75 16.02 12.03
N GLU A 156 -15.21 15.26 13.03
CA GLU A 156 -14.34 14.50 13.93
C GLU A 156 -13.50 13.45 13.19
N TRP A 157 -14.08 12.77 12.19
CA TRP A 157 -13.37 11.80 11.37
C TRP A 157 -12.21 12.45 10.59
N ILE A 158 -12.39 13.66 10.07
CA ILE A 158 -11.30 14.40 9.41
C ILE A 158 -10.28 14.91 10.42
N ASP A 159 -10.71 15.40 11.57
CA ASP A 159 -9.79 15.93 12.56
C ASP A 159 -8.90 14.83 13.16
N GLN A 160 -9.41 13.60 13.31
CA GLN A 160 -8.60 12.42 13.66
C GLN A 160 -7.50 12.16 12.63
N HIS A 161 -7.84 12.20 11.33
CA HIS A 161 -6.86 12.08 10.26
C HIS A 161 -5.77 13.17 10.34
N ARG A 162 -6.19 14.42 10.48
CA ARG A 162 -5.27 15.57 10.54
C ARG A 162 -4.35 15.47 11.74
N GLN A 163 -4.90 15.15 12.92
CA GLN A 163 -4.13 15.01 14.14
C GLN A 163 -3.02 13.97 13.98
N TRP A 164 -3.33 12.81 13.38
CA TRP A 164 -2.32 11.79 13.11
C TRP A 164 -1.16 12.34 12.26
N TRP A 165 -1.47 13.11 11.21
CA TRP A 165 -0.44 13.70 10.35
C TRP A 165 0.37 14.78 11.06
N HIS A 166 -0.26 15.60 11.88
CA HIS A 166 0.42 16.64 12.67
C HIS A 166 1.42 15.99 13.63
N ASP A 167 1.00 14.95 14.35
CA ASP A 167 1.87 14.17 15.25
C ASP A 167 3.02 13.52 14.48
N TYR A 168 2.72 12.94 13.31
CA TYR A 168 3.74 12.33 12.44
C TYR A 168 4.80 13.36 12.03
N TYR A 169 4.42 14.54 11.54
CA TYR A 169 5.42 15.54 11.14
C TYR A 169 6.22 16.09 12.32
N GLN A 170 5.60 16.26 13.49
CA GLN A 170 6.27 16.78 14.68
C GLN A 170 7.29 15.81 15.30
N THR A 171 7.18 14.50 15.04
CA THR A 171 8.09 13.48 15.60
C THR A 171 9.57 13.75 15.33
N SER A 172 9.90 14.32 14.17
CA SER A 172 11.24 14.83 13.85
C SER A 172 11.13 16.01 12.90
N PHE A 173 11.04 17.20 13.48
CA PHE A 173 11.06 18.44 12.71
C PHE A 173 12.46 18.72 12.14
N LEU A 174 12.51 19.07 10.86
CA LEU A 174 13.71 19.52 10.16
C LEU A 174 13.37 20.75 9.32
N SER A 175 14.23 21.77 9.40
CA SER A 175 14.28 22.85 8.43
C SER A 175 15.73 23.21 8.18
N THR A 176 16.07 23.34 6.90
CA THR A 176 17.37 23.75 6.38
C THR A 176 17.44 25.26 6.16
N GLY A 177 16.29 25.95 6.19
CA GLY A 177 16.16 27.35 5.77
C GLY A 177 16.09 27.54 4.26
N ASP A 178 16.28 26.48 3.46
CA ASP A 178 16.15 26.49 2.01
C ASP A 178 14.79 25.86 1.60
N PRO A 179 13.89 26.62 0.94
CA PRO A 179 12.57 26.11 0.55
C PRO A 179 12.61 24.86 -0.34
N TYR A 180 13.63 24.70 -1.18
CA TYR A 180 13.77 23.54 -2.03
C TYR A 180 14.09 22.29 -1.22
N TRP A 181 15.10 22.36 -0.35
CA TRP A 181 15.50 21.21 0.47
C TRP A 181 14.45 20.85 1.52
N ASP A 182 13.77 21.85 2.09
CA ASP A 182 12.65 21.62 3.01
C ASP A 182 11.49 20.93 2.29
N ALA A 183 11.09 21.41 1.10
CA ALA A 183 10.04 20.76 0.32
C ALA A 183 10.42 19.33 -0.09
N PHE A 184 11.68 19.13 -0.52
CA PHE A 184 12.19 17.81 -0.90
C PHE A 184 12.17 16.84 0.28
N TYR A 185 12.64 17.24 1.46
CA TYR A 185 12.58 16.38 2.64
C TYR A 185 11.13 16.04 3.01
N TRP A 186 10.25 17.04 3.11
CA TRP A 186 8.90 16.84 3.60
C TRP A 186 8.02 16.01 2.67
N ILE A 187 8.19 16.10 1.35
CA ILE A 187 7.48 15.21 0.42
C ILE A 187 7.94 13.75 0.57
N GLN A 188 9.21 13.50 0.93
CA GLN A 188 9.67 12.15 1.22
C GLN A 188 9.05 11.61 2.51
N GLN A 189 8.92 12.43 3.55
CA GLN A 189 8.24 12.03 4.78
C GLN A 189 6.77 11.71 4.54
N TYR A 190 6.08 12.49 3.71
CA TYR A 190 4.71 12.21 3.26
C TYR A 190 4.62 10.85 2.56
N LYS A 191 5.53 10.59 1.61
CA LYS A 191 5.55 9.33 0.86
C LYS A 191 5.76 8.13 1.80
N LEU A 192 6.66 8.23 2.76
CA LEU A 192 6.93 7.17 3.73
C LEU A 192 5.69 6.83 4.57
N ALA A 193 5.05 7.83 5.19
CA ALA A 193 3.84 7.63 6.00
C ALA A 193 2.64 7.12 5.21
N SER A 194 2.60 7.42 3.91
CA SER A 194 1.58 6.92 3.00
C SER A 194 1.83 5.45 2.64
N ALA A 195 3.09 5.04 2.52
CA ALA A 195 3.46 3.72 2.03
C ALA A 195 3.59 2.66 3.12
N THR A 196 4.06 3.02 4.31
CA THR A 196 4.25 2.07 5.40
C THR A 196 4.20 2.73 6.77
N ARG A 197 3.90 1.91 7.78
CA ARG A 197 3.80 2.28 9.20
C ARG A 197 4.09 1.04 10.06
N ALA A 198 4.06 1.21 11.38
CA ALA A 198 4.14 0.10 12.31
C ALA A 198 3.13 -0.99 11.94
N GLU A 199 3.62 -2.22 11.81
CA GLU A 199 2.80 -3.39 11.47
C GLU A 199 2.07 -3.36 10.11
N LYS A 200 2.42 -2.43 9.22
CA LYS A 200 1.86 -2.34 7.87
C LYS A 200 2.79 -2.98 6.83
N TRP A 201 2.43 -2.82 5.55
CA TRP A 201 3.12 -3.43 4.42
C TRP A 201 4.56 -2.94 4.24
N ILE A 202 5.42 -3.82 3.76
CA ILE A 202 6.77 -3.47 3.29
C ILE A 202 6.61 -2.60 2.03
N ILE A 203 7.37 -1.50 1.96
CA ILE A 203 7.43 -0.66 0.75
C ILE A 203 8.07 -1.46 -0.40
N ASP A 204 7.31 -1.67 -1.48
CA ASP A 204 7.81 -2.25 -2.73
C ASP A 204 8.34 -1.17 -3.70
N ASN A 205 8.51 -1.50 -4.98
CA ASN A 205 9.03 -0.53 -5.97
C ASN A 205 8.05 0.61 -6.31
N GLN A 206 6.81 0.54 -5.84
CA GLN A 206 5.72 1.46 -6.21
C GLN A 206 5.05 2.08 -4.98
N GLY A 207 5.21 1.48 -3.80
CA GLY A 207 4.40 1.81 -2.63
C GLY A 207 2.91 1.66 -2.96
N PRO A 208 2.04 2.53 -2.42
CA PRO A 208 0.60 2.49 -2.69
C PRO A 208 0.24 3.11 -4.06
N TRP A 209 1.21 3.63 -4.82
CA TRP A 209 0.97 4.28 -6.11
C TRP A 209 1.23 3.31 -7.26
N LEU A 210 0.30 2.36 -7.43
CA LEU A 210 0.42 1.30 -8.41
C LEU A 210 0.51 1.87 -9.85
N GLN A 211 1.44 1.33 -10.63
CA GLN A 211 1.63 1.62 -12.06
C GLN A 211 1.88 0.31 -12.82
N PRO A 212 1.46 0.17 -14.09
CA PRO A 212 1.82 -0.99 -14.88
C PRO A 212 3.35 -1.13 -15.02
N THR A 213 3.92 -2.15 -14.38
CA THR A 213 5.38 -2.35 -14.34
C THR A 213 5.77 -3.82 -14.42
N ALA A 214 7.00 -4.07 -14.89
CA ALA A 214 7.62 -5.39 -14.84
C ALA A 214 8.14 -5.76 -13.44
N TRP A 215 8.19 -4.79 -12.52
CA TRP A 215 8.74 -4.94 -11.17
C TRP A 215 7.67 -4.89 -10.07
N ASN A 216 6.53 -5.55 -10.28
CA ASN A 216 5.34 -5.55 -9.43
C ASN A 216 5.40 -6.55 -8.26
N ALA A 217 6.50 -6.54 -7.50
CA ALA A 217 6.77 -7.44 -6.39
C ALA A 217 7.69 -6.75 -5.36
N LEU A 218 7.93 -7.39 -4.22
CA LEU A 218 9.07 -7.02 -3.37
C LEU A 218 10.38 -7.44 -4.06
N TRP A 219 11.38 -6.56 -4.05
CA TRP A 219 12.71 -6.81 -4.63
C TRP A 219 13.80 -6.65 -3.57
N TRP A 220 14.44 -7.76 -3.23
CA TRP A 220 15.30 -7.89 -2.05
C TRP A 220 16.78 -7.66 -2.34
N ASN A 221 17.19 -7.70 -3.60
CA ASN A 221 18.58 -7.49 -4.00
C ASN A 221 18.99 -6.01 -4.05
N LEU A 222 18.08 -5.06 -3.75
CA LEU A 222 18.36 -3.64 -3.54
C LEU A 222 17.17 -2.88 -2.95
N ASN A 223 16.01 -2.94 -3.61
CA ASN A 223 14.95 -1.93 -3.45
C ASN A 223 14.31 -1.92 -2.06
N VAL A 224 13.93 -3.10 -1.54
CA VAL A 224 13.30 -3.19 -0.22
C VAL A 224 14.28 -2.75 0.88
N PRO A 225 15.51 -3.29 0.99
CA PRO A 225 16.48 -2.82 1.98
C PRO A 225 16.77 -1.31 1.89
N LEU A 226 16.92 -0.78 0.68
CA LEU A 226 17.20 0.64 0.46
C LEU A 226 16.04 1.52 0.91
N SER A 227 14.81 1.17 0.54
CA SER A 227 13.60 1.87 0.94
C SER A 227 13.39 1.87 2.45
N HIS A 228 14.01 0.94 3.19
CA HIS A 228 13.95 0.82 4.66
C HIS A 228 15.27 1.15 5.35
N SER A 229 16.16 1.95 4.76
CA SER A 229 17.44 2.32 5.37
C SER A 229 17.38 3.56 6.27
N GLY A 230 16.54 4.55 5.92
CA GLY A 230 16.50 5.85 6.59
C GLY A 230 15.57 5.96 7.80
N PHE A 231 14.91 4.87 8.23
CA PHE A 231 13.91 4.97 9.30
C PHE A 231 14.52 5.38 10.64
N ALA A 232 15.72 4.86 10.96
CA ALA A 232 16.49 5.19 12.15
C ALA A 232 16.79 6.69 12.26
N THR A 233 17.48 7.21 11.25
CA THR A 233 17.96 8.59 11.21
C THR A 233 16.83 9.62 11.13
N ALA A 234 15.68 9.25 10.54
CA ALA A 234 14.51 10.12 10.44
C ALA A 234 13.50 9.97 11.60
N ASN A 235 13.84 9.19 12.64
CA ASN A 235 12.97 8.85 13.77
C ASN A 235 11.61 8.25 13.35
N ARG A 236 11.60 7.39 12.35
CA ARG A 236 10.41 6.76 11.77
C ARG A 236 10.29 5.30 12.18
N ARG A 237 10.29 5.03 13.48
CA ARG A 237 10.29 3.67 14.06
C ARG A 237 9.32 2.69 13.39
N GLY A 238 8.08 3.12 13.11
CA GLY A 238 7.06 2.26 12.52
C GLY A 238 7.48 1.64 11.18
N MET A 239 8.19 2.39 10.35
CA MET A 239 8.72 1.92 9.06
C MET A 239 9.74 0.79 9.22
N GLY A 240 10.65 0.89 10.19
CA GLY A 240 11.65 -0.15 10.45
C GLY A 240 11.04 -1.49 10.88
N SER A 241 9.91 -1.45 11.59
CA SER A 241 9.26 -2.66 12.10
C SER A 241 8.57 -3.52 11.02
N ALA A 242 8.24 -2.95 9.86
CA ALA A 242 7.46 -3.62 8.81
C ALA A 242 8.18 -4.85 8.23
N ILE A 243 9.48 -4.72 7.92
CA ILE A 243 10.30 -5.84 7.40
C ILE A 243 10.34 -6.96 8.42
N GLY A 244 10.81 -6.65 9.63
CA GLY A 244 11.07 -7.68 10.60
C GLY A 244 9.81 -8.40 11.06
N ARG A 245 8.68 -7.70 11.23
CA ARG A 245 7.39 -8.35 11.50
C ARG A 245 7.02 -9.36 10.40
N ARG A 246 7.13 -8.96 9.12
CA ARG A 246 6.77 -9.86 8.02
C ARG A 246 7.74 -11.05 7.92
N LEU A 247 9.04 -10.84 8.15
CA LEU A 247 10.01 -11.94 8.23
C LEU A 247 9.66 -12.93 9.34
N ASP A 248 9.22 -12.43 10.50
CA ASP A 248 8.81 -13.27 11.63
C ASP A 248 7.54 -14.09 11.34
N LEU A 249 6.53 -13.45 10.75
CA LEU A 249 5.28 -14.11 10.33
C LEU A 249 5.49 -15.16 9.23
N CYS A 250 6.55 -15.02 8.44
CA CYS A 250 6.81 -15.87 7.27
C CYS A 250 8.03 -16.80 7.46
N ARG A 251 8.49 -17.06 8.69
CA ARG A 251 9.67 -17.91 8.95
C ARG A 251 9.60 -19.27 8.27
N ASP A 252 8.47 -19.94 8.35
CA ASP A 252 8.28 -21.25 7.71
C ASP A 252 8.49 -21.15 6.19
N GLN A 253 7.95 -20.10 5.56
CA GLN A 253 8.15 -19.85 4.15
C GLN A 253 9.61 -19.49 3.81
N LEU A 254 10.31 -18.75 4.69
CA LEU A 254 11.74 -18.47 4.54
C LEU A 254 12.59 -19.76 4.56
N ALA A 255 12.19 -20.78 5.33
CA ALA A 255 12.86 -22.09 5.30
C ALA A 255 12.54 -22.80 3.98
N MET A 256 11.29 -22.77 3.54
CA MET A 256 10.87 -23.37 2.27
C MET A 256 11.51 -22.73 1.03
N ASN A 257 11.96 -21.48 1.12
CA ASN A 257 12.72 -20.79 0.08
C ASN A 257 14.13 -21.37 -0.14
N VAL A 258 14.63 -22.16 0.81
CA VAL A 258 15.93 -22.84 0.76
C VAL A 258 15.80 -24.20 0.05
N ALA A 259 16.90 -24.68 -0.53
CA ALA A 259 17.02 -26.06 -1.02
C ALA A 259 16.76 -27.07 0.11
N GLU A 260 16.11 -28.19 -0.20
CA GLU A 260 15.63 -29.17 0.79
C GLU A 260 16.74 -29.64 1.74
N GLU A 261 17.93 -29.90 1.22
CA GLU A 261 19.10 -30.35 1.97
C GLU A 261 19.60 -29.35 3.03
N TYR A 262 19.30 -28.05 2.88
CA TYR A 262 19.71 -27.01 3.84
C TYR A 262 18.55 -26.47 4.70
N ARG A 263 17.31 -26.97 4.54
CA ARG A 263 16.14 -26.42 5.29
C ARG A 263 16.18 -26.69 6.79
N HIS A 264 17.02 -27.61 7.24
CA HIS A 264 17.06 -28.05 8.63
C HIS A 264 17.57 -26.97 9.60
N ASP A 265 18.35 -26.00 9.11
CA ASP A 265 18.94 -24.95 9.94
C ASP A 265 19.08 -23.59 9.21
N ALA A 266 18.63 -23.46 7.96
CA ALA A 266 18.78 -22.24 7.18
C ALA A 266 17.45 -21.58 6.78
N TYR A 267 17.50 -20.25 6.67
CA TYR A 267 16.46 -19.41 6.09
C TYR A 267 17.05 -18.65 4.89
N ALA A 268 16.23 -18.40 3.87
CA ALA A 268 16.62 -17.51 2.78
C ALA A 268 15.41 -16.78 2.17
N ILE A 269 15.69 -15.75 1.38
CA ILE A 269 14.68 -15.06 0.58
C ILE A 269 15.20 -14.87 -0.84
N GLY A 270 14.33 -15.14 -1.81
CA GLY A 270 14.65 -14.96 -3.22
C GLY A 270 14.88 -13.49 -3.60
N ARG A 271 15.36 -13.28 -4.84
CA ARG A 271 15.51 -11.94 -5.42
C ARG A 271 14.23 -11.11 -5.33
N SER A 272 13.10 -11.77 -5.52
CA SER A 272 11.78 -11.16 -5.43
C SER A 272 10.78 -12.09 -4.76
N SER A 273 9.80 -11.51 -4.05
CA SER A 273 8.72 -12.26 -3.42
C SER A 273 7.39 -11.51 -3.47
N SER A 274 6.30 -12.21 -3.17
CA SER A 274 5.07 -11.53 -2.77
C SER A 274 5.28 -10.79 -1.42
N GLY A 275 4.47 -9.77 -1.14
CA GLY A 275 4.45 -9.12 0.18
C GLY A 275 3.71 -9.90 1.26
N TRP A 276 2.94 -10.93 0.88
CA TRP A 276 2.07 -11.69 1.79
C TRP A 276 2.80 -12.83 2.48
N ASP A 277 3.35 -13.75 1.69
CA ASP A 277 3.97 -14.99 2.16
C ASP A 277 5.50 -14.96 2.12
N LEU A 278 6.09 -13.97 1.43
CA LEU A 278 7.53 -13.94 1.12
C LEU A 278 8.04 -15.17 0.34
N ALA A 279 7.15 -15.87 -0.36
CA ALA A 279 7.53 -16.99 -1.21
C ALA A 279 8.42 -16.49 -2.36
N GLY A 280 9.60 -17.07 -2.47
CA GLY A 280 10.58 -16.69 -3.47
C GLY A 280 11.85 -17.51 -3.30
N HIS A 281 12.19 -18.30 -4.32
CA HIS A 281 13.35 -19.17 -4.26
C HIS A 281 14.67 -18.39 -4.18
N ALA A 282 15.51 -18.77 -3.23
CA ALA A 282 16.84 -18.19 -3.08
C ALA A 282 17.84 -18.75 -4.10
N GLY A 283 18.88 -17.97 -4.40
CA GLY A 283 20.07 -18.50 -5.03
C GLY A 283 20.77 -19.51 -4.11
N GLN A 284 21.70 -20.28 -4.67
CA GLN A 284 22.54 -21.20 -3.89
C GLN A 284 24.03 -20.87 -4.10
N PRO A 285 24.90 -21.15 -3.10
CA PRO A 285 26.34 -21.07 -3.28
C PRO A 285 26.84 -22.05 -4.37
N GLY A 286 28.14 -22.03 -4.68
CA GLY A 286 28.75 -22.99 -5.61
C GLY A 286 28.38 -22.72 -7.06
N THR A 287 27.67 -23.65 -7.73
CA THR A 287 27.20 -23.54 -9.13
C THR A 287 25.76 -23.00 -9.22
N GLY A 288 25.24 -22.36 -8.17
CA GLY A 288 23.90 -21.78 -8.18
C GLY A 288 22.81 -22.84 -8.05
N ARG A 289 21.55 -22.40 -7.93
CA ARG A 289 20.43 -23.31 -7.69
C ARG A 289 20.23 -24.27 -8.89
N PRO A 290 20.32 -25.60 -8.74
CA PRO A 290 20.09 -26.53 -9.86
C PRO A 290 18.59 -26.69 -10.21
N PRO A 291 18.22 -26.74 -11.50
CA PRO A 291 19.06 -26.35 -12.65
C PRO A 291 19.36 -24.85 -12.61
N MET A 292 20.60 -24.48 -12.94
CA MET A 292 21.09 -23.09 -12.82
C MET A 292 20.12 -22.09 -13.47
N ASP A 293 19.48 -21.27 -12.64
CA ASP A 293 18.70 -20.13 -13.12
C ASP A 293 19.63 -18.93 -13.29
N ALA A 294 19.98 -18.59 -14.53
CA ALA A 294 20.82 -17.42 -14.83
C ALA A 294 20.23 -16.09 -14.29
N LYS A 295 18.93 -16.05 -13.96
CA LYS A 295 18.28 -14.88 -13.37
C LYS A 295 18.27 -14.87 -11.85
N ILE A 296 18.76 -15.87 -11.13
CA ILE A 296 18.87 -15.82 -9.66
C ILE A 296 20.29 -16.24 -9.24
N GLY A 297 20.88 -17.21 -9.94
CA GLY A 297 22.27 -17.61 -9.83
C GLY A 297 22.67 -17.91 -8.39
N HIS A 298 23.63 -17.11 -7.90
CA HIS A 298 24.22 -17.21 -6.57
C HIS A 298 23.72 -16.15 -5.58
N GLU A 299 22.59 -15.49 -5.85
CA GLU A 299 22.05 -14.45 -4.95
C GLU A 299 21.52 -15.05 -3.64
N CYS A 300 22.43 -15.28 -2.69
CA CYS A 300 22.15 -15.88 -1.38
C CYS A 300 22.06 -14.83 -0.26
N GLY A 301 22.56 -13.61 -0.50
CA GLY A 301 22.72 -12.57 0.54
C GLY A 301 21.48 -11.71 0.81
N ASN A 302 20.36 -11.95 0.13
CA ASN A 302 19.18 -11.08 0.23
C ASN A 302 18.58 -11.06 1.65
N LEU A 303 18.50 -12.22 2.31
CA LEU A 303 17.98 -12.27 3.68
C LEU A 303 18.94 -11.60 4.65
N LEU A 304 20.26 -11.79 4.48
CA LEU A 304 21.27 -11.14 5.31
C LEU A 304 21.14 -9.60 5.24
N TRP A 305 20.91 -9.04 4.05
CA TRP A 305 20.68 -7.61 3.91
C TRP A 305 19.36 -7.17 4.56
N ALA A 306 18.27 -7.93 4.37
CA ALA A 306 17.01 -7.63 5.06
C ALA A 306 17.17 -7.65 6.60
N LEU A 307 17.96 -8.59 7.13
CA LEU A 307 18.28 -8.67 8.56
C LEU A 307 19.15 -7.51 9.03
N HIS A 308 19.98 -6.92 8.17
CA HIS A 308 20.66 -5.67 8.51
C HIS A 308 19.66 -4.54 8.80
N ASN A 309 18.57 -4.41 8.05
CA ASN A 309 17.52 -3.43 8.38
C ASN A 309 16.84 -3.75 9.73
N VAL A 310 16.68 -5.03 10.07
CA VAL A 310 16.15 -5.46 11.37
C VAL A 310 17.12 -5.13 12.50
N ASP A 311 18.42 -5.37 12.29
CA ASP A 311 19.48 -5.04 13.25
C ASP A 311 19.51 -3.55 13.58
N LEU A 312 19.38 -2.67 12.57
CA LEU A 312 19.26 -1.23 12.80
C LEU A 312 18.09 -0.89 13.74
N GLY A 313 16.96 -1.58 13.60
CA GLY A 313 15.80 -1.40 14.49
C GLY A 313 16.05 -1.87 15.92
N TYR A 314 16.80 -2.96 16.09
CA TYR A 314 17.23 -3.43 17.40
C TYR A 314 18.26 -2.48 18.02
N ARG A 315 19.27 -2.05 17.27
CA ARG A 315 20.32 -1.14 17.75
C ARG A 315 19.75 0.19 18.24
N ASP A 316 18.85 0.78 17.46
CA ASP A 316 18.39 2.16 17.71
C ASP A 316 17.17 2.22 18.65
N TRP A 317 16.39 1.13 18.79
CA TRP A 317 15.17 1.11 19.61
C TRP A 317 14.94 -0.17 20.43
N GLN A 318 15.91 -1.09 20.48
CA GLN A 318 15.77 -2.39 21.14
C GLN A 318 14.52 -3.16 20.69
N ILE A 319 14.09 -2.98 19.44
CA ILE A 319 12.93 -3.70 18.88
C ILE A 319 13.25 -5.18 18.86
N ARG A 320 12.58 -5.94 19.74
CA ARG A 320 12.60 -7.40 19.71
C ARG A 320 11.50 -7.86 18.78
N ILE A 321 11.89 -8.63 17.77
CA ILE A 321 10.96 -9.20 16.80
C ILE A 321 10.77 -10.66 17.19
N CYS A 322 9.86 -10.87 18.14
CA CYS A 322 9.40 -12.19 18.55
C CYS A 322 7.89 -12.10 18.73
N ALA A 323 7.13 -12.91 17.99
CA ALA A 323 5.68 -12.98 18.16
C ALA A 323 5.24 -13.67 19.47
N THR A 324 6.12 -14.20 20.32
CA THR A 324 5.73 -14.86 21.58
C THR A 324 6.82 -14.78 22.65
N GLU A 325 6.41 -14.82 23.92
CA GLU A 325 7.24 -15.13 25.10
C GLU A 325 7.85 -16.55 25.08
N CYS A 326 7.93 -17.22 23.94
CA CYS A 326 8.53 -18.55 23.79
C CYS A 326 9.95 -18.45 23.22
N SER A 327 10.93 -18.70 24.09
CA SER A 327 12.24 -19.38 23.97
C SER A 327 12.83 -19.79 22.59
N ILE A 328 12.62 -19.05 21.50
CA ILE A 328 13.35 -19.20 20.23
C ILE A 328 14.30 -18.00 20.11
N PRO A 329 15.57 -18.16 19.69
CA PRO A 329 16.49 -17.04 19.60
C PRO A 329 15.90 -15.94 18.73
N CYS A 330 15.90 -14.71 19.24
CA CYS A 330 15.71 -13.53 18.39
C CYS A 330 16.64 -13.65 17.16
N TRP A 331 16.31 -13.01 16.03
CA TRP A 331 17.19 -12.98 14.85
C TRP A 331 18.66 -12.65 15.20
N PHE A 332 18.84 -11.94 16.32
CA PHE A 332 20.10 -11.77 17.02
C PHE A 332 19.99 -12.49 18.37
N GLY A 333 20.50 -13.72 18.44
CA GLY A 333 20.73 -14.40 19.72
C GLY A 333 21.72 -13.61 20.56
N ARG A 334 21.62 -13.72 21.90
CA ARG A 334 22.58 -13.13 22.83
C ARG A 334 24.01 -13.56 22.55
#